data_AF-A0A519I088-F1
#
_entry.id   AF-A0A519I088-F1
#
_cell.length_a   1.000
_cell.length_b   1.000
_cell.length_c   1.000
_cell.angle_alpha   90.00
_cell.angle_beta   90.00
_cell.angle_gamma   90.00
#
_symmetry.space_group_name_H-M   'P 1'
#
loop_
_entity.id
_entity.type
_entity.pdbx_description
1 polymer ?
#
loop_
_entity_poly.entity_id
_entity_poly.type
_entity_poly.pdbx_seq_one_letter_code
_entity_poly.pdbx_strand_id
1 'polypeptide(L)'
;MSAAYDNLLEDLCARLGFCGSVVDERPMHVDDLLPRSGIVTAEIFADALFRAEGWDPEGSEAGTFRSSVRDAFVRHFGGTEIDAALL
;
A
#
# COMPACT_ATOMS: atom_id res chain seq x y z
N MET A 1 6.67 0.73 12.29
CA MET A 1 5.37 1.26 11.88
C MET A 1 5.15 2.56 12.61
N SER A 2 5.19 3.62 11.82
CA SER A 2 5.13 5.02 12.19
C SER A 2 3.68 5.50 12.14
N ALA A 3 3.38 6.59 12.85
CA ALA A 3 2.05 7.19 12.80
C ALA A 3 1.64 7.63 11.37
N ALA A 4 2.60 8.01 10.52
CA ALA A 4 2.32 8.38 9.13
C ALA A 4 1.84 7.17 8.31
N TYR A 5 2.41 5.99 8.55
CA TYR A 5 1.99 4.77 7.89
C TYR A 5 0.62 4.29 8.36
N ASP A 6 0.36 4.32 9.67
CA ASP A 6 -0.95 3.96 10.21
C ASP A 6 -2.05 4.87 9.63
N ASN A 7 -1.78 6.18 9.54
CA ASN A 7 -2.69 7.14 8.91
C ASN A 7 -2.88 6.90 7.39
N LEU A 8 -1.84 6.44 6.69
CA LEU A 8 -1.94 6.05 5.29
C LEU A 8 -2.89 4.86 5.13
N LEU A 9 -2.74 3.81 5.94
CA LEU A 9 -3.61 2.64 5.87
C LEU A 9 -5.07 3.00 6.22
N GLU A 10 -5.28 3.84 7.23
CA GLU A 10 -6.61 4.34 7.58
C GLU A 10 -7.24 5.14 6.43
N ASP A 11 -6.47 6.04 5.78
CA ASP A 11 -6.94 6.85 4.64
C ASP A 11 -7.34 5.95 3.46
N LEU A 12 -6.53 4.95 3.15
CA LEU A 12 -6.79 4.00 2.05
C LEU A 12 -8.02 3.14 2.33
N CYS A 13 -8.17 2.62 3.55
CA CYS A 13 -9.34 1.85 3.95
C CYS A 13 -10.60 2.72 3.91
N ALA A 14 -10.59 3.88 4.56
CA ALA A 14 -11.77 4.73 4.68
C ALA A 14 -12.22 5.36 3.36
N ARG A 15 -11.29 5.69 2.45
CA ARG A 15 -11.60 6.42 1.21
C ARG A 15 -11.65 5.56 -0.03
N LEU A 16 -10.81 4.52 -0.10
CA LEU A 16 -10.66 3.68 -1.30
C LEU A 16 -11.12 2.23 -1.05
N GLY A 17 -11.37 1.83 0.19
CA GLY A 17 -11.85 0.50 0.55
C GLY A 17 -10.76 -0.56 0.71
N PHE A 18 -9.48 -0.17 0.70
CA PHE A 18 -8.36 -1.10 0.90
C PHE A 18 -8.10 -1.32 2.39
N CYS A 19 -8.86 -2.24 2.99
CA CYS A 19 -8.85 -2.52 4.43
C CYS A 19 -8.17 -3.86 4.78
N GLY A 20 -7.60 -4.54 3.79
CA GLY A 20 -7.13 -5.91 3.90
C GLY A 20 -8.15 -6.91 3.35
N SER A 21 -7.64 -8.02 2.84
CA SER A 21 -8.44 -9.06 2.19
C SER A 21 -8.02 -10.46 2.66
N VAL A 22 -8.81 -11.46 2.28
CA VAL A 22 -8.46 -12.87 2.41
C VAL A 22 -8.09 -13.38 1.03
N VAL A 23 -6.82 -13.76 0.83
CA VAL A 23 -6.29 -14.30 -0.41
C VAL A 23 -5.82 -15.73 -0.15
N ASP A 24 -6.26 -16.68 -0.96
CA ASP A 24 -5.95 -18.12 -0.79
C ASP A 24 -6.21 -18.61 0.64
N GLU A 25 -7.40 -18.33 1.16
CA GLU A 25 -7.88 -18.71 2.50
C GLU A 25 -7.04 -18.12 3.67
N ARG A 26 -6.18 -17.15 3.39
CA ARG A 26 -5.33 -16.50 4.39
C ARG A 26 -5.58 -14.99 4.44
N PRO A 27 -5.72 -14.40 5.65
CA PRO A 27 -5.66 -12.95 5.78
C PRO A 27 -4.32 -12.45 5.24
N MET A 28 -4.37 -11.47 4.34
CA MET A 28 -3.18 -10.83 3.78
C MET A 28 -3.17 -9.36 4.20
N HIS A 29 -2.01 -8.91 4.67
CA HIS A 29 -1.76 -7.51 4.94
C HIS A 29 -0.63 -6.98 4.04
N VAL A 30 -0.65 -5.70 3.71
CA VAL A 30 0.38 -5.08 2.86
C VAL A 30 1.78 -5.23 3.44
N ASP A 31 1.91 -5.26 4.78
CA ASP A 31 3.18 -5.46 5.49
C ASP A 31 3.84 -6.81 5.20
N ASP A 32 3.05 -7.83 4.84
CA ASP A 32 3.56 -9.16 4.51
C ASP A 32 4.34 -9.14 3.18
N LEU A 33 4.17 -8.08 2.38
CA LEU A 33 4.68 -7.95 1.02
C LEU A 33 5.71 -6.83 0.87
N LEU A 34 5.80 -5.91 1.83
CA LEU A 34 6.79 -4.84 1.81
C LEU A 34 8.19 -5.35 2.22
N PRO A 35 9.26 -4.80 1.64
CA PRO A 35 10.61 -5.13 2.06
C PRO A 35 10.86 -4.62 3.49
N ARG A 36 11.66 -5.36 4.27
CA ARG A 36 12.01 -4.98 5.66
C ARG A 36 13.14 -3.95 5.76
N SER A 37 13.83 -3.68 4.66
CA SER A 37 14.95 -2.73 4.60
C SER A 37 15.10 -2.19 3.18
N GLY A 38 15.79 -1.05 3.06
CA GLY A 38 16.00 -0.36 1.78
C GLY A 38 14.89 0.66 1.51
N ILE A 39 14.74 1.05 0.24
CA ILE A 39 13.79 2.09 -0.15
C ILE A 39 12.46 1.46 -0.60
N VAL A 40 11.37 1.96 -0.03
CA VAL A 40 10.00 1.69 -0.49
C VAL A 40 9.50 2.91 -1.23
N THR A 41 9.19 2.74 -2.51
CA THR A 41 8.57 3.79 -3.32
C THR A 41 7.05 3.68 -3.25
N ALA A 42 6.36 4.76 -3.60
CA ALA A 42 4.90 4.76 -3.75
C ALA A 42 4.41 3.66 -4.73
N GLU A 43 5.24 3.32 -5.73
CA GLU A 43 4.95 2.25 -6.70
C GLU A 43 5.03 0.86 -6.06
N ILE A 44 6.12 0.59 -5.33
CA ILE A 44 6.31 -0.66 -4.59
C ILE A 44 5.18 -0.86 -3.57
N PHE A 45 4.81 0.22 -2.88
CA PHE A 45 3.70 0.19 -1.93
C PHE A 45 2.37 -0.11 -2.62
N ALA A 46 2.06 0.54 -3.75
CA ALA A 46 0.81 0.29 -4.48
C ALA A 46 0.73 -1.17 -4.95
N ASP A 47 1.81 -1.71 -5.52
CA ASP A 47 1.89 -3.11 -5.93
C ASP A 47 1.65 -4.08 -4.76
N ALA A 48 2.28 -3.82 -3.61
CA ALA A 48 2.10 -4.62 -2.41
C ALA A 48 0.65 -4.55 -1.90
N LEU A 49 0.06 -3.36 -1.86
CA LEU A 49 -1.33 -3.16 -1.46
C LEU A 49 -2.29 -3.94 -2.37
N PHE A 50 -2.15 -3.83 -3.69
CA PHE A 50 -3.02 -4.55 -4.63
C PHE A 50 -2.90 -6.06 -4.49
N ARG A 51 -1.68 -6.59 -4.31
CA ARG A 51 -1.49 -8.03 -4.05
C ARG A 51 -2.12 -8.46 -2.72
N ALA A 52 -2.03 -7.64 -1.66
CA ALA A 52 -2.68 -7.91 -0.39
C ALA A 52 -4.22 -7.93 -0.49
N GLU A 53 -4.77 -7.20 -1.45
CA GLU A 53 -6.20 -7.16 -1.79
C GLU A 53 -6.62 -8.29 -2.76
N GLY A 54 -5.67 -9.12 -3.20
CA GLY A 54 -5.89 -10.22 -4.15
C GLY A 54 -5.99 -9.78 -5.61
N TRP A 55 -5.53 -8.57 -5.92
CA TRP A 55 -5.56 -8.00 -7.27
C TRP A 55 -4.24 -8.20 -8.00
N ASP A 56 -4.31 -8.32 -9.33
CA ASP A 56 -3.16 -8.21 -10.20
C ASP A 56 -2.72 -6.74 -10.29
N PRO A 57 -1.48 -6.37 -9.90
CA PRO A 57 -0.99 -4.99 -10.00
C PRO A 57 -1.00 -4.41 -11.41
N GLU A 58 -0.96 -5.25 -12.45
CA GLU A 58 -1.05 -4.85 -13.86
C GLU A 58 -2.48 -4.90 -14.40
N GLY A 59 -3.46 -5.33 -13.58
CA GLY A 59 -4.86 -5.44 -13.93
C GLY A 59 -5.58 -4.10 -14.04
N SER A 60 -6.77 -4.11 -14.67
CA SER A 60 -7.58 -2.89 -14.89
C SER A 60 -8.03 -2.21 -13.59
N GLU A 61 -8.36 -3.00 -12.59
CA GLU A 61 -8.78 -2.55 -11.26
C GLU A 61 -7.63 -1.81 -10.58
N ALA A 62 -6.45 -2.44 -10.48
CA ALA A 62 -5.25 -1.81 -9.96
C ALA A 62 -4.89 -0.53 -10.73
N GLY A 63 -4.94 -0.56 -12.06
CA GLY A 63 -4.70 0.60 -12.92
C GLY A 63 -5.63 1.78 -12.63
N THR A 64 -6.89 1.52 -12.27
CA THR A 64 -7.88 2.55 -11.92
C THR A 64 -7.52 3.28 -10.62
N PHE A 65 -7.00 2.57 -9.61
CA PHE A 65 -6.73 3.13 -8.28
C PHE A 65 -5.27 3.53 -8.05
N ARG A 66 -4.34 3.09 -8.90
CA ARG A 66 -2.89 3.28 -8.73
C ARG A 66 -2.48 4.73 -8.47
N SER A 67 -3.02 5.68 -9.22
CA SER A 67 -2.74 7.11 -8.99
C SER A 67 -3.19 7.57 -7.60
N SER A 68 -4.39 7.17 -7.16
CA SER A 68 -4.95 7.55 -5.87
C SER A 68 -4.16 6.98 -4.70
N VAL A 69 -3.70 5.72 -4.82
CA VAL A 69 -2.84 5.08 -3.81
C VAL A 69 -1.49 5.77 -3.72
N ARG A 70 -0.85 6.06 -4.87
CA ARG A 70 0.44 6.79 -4.92
C ARG A 70 0.31 8.19 -4.32
N ASP A 71 -0.76 8.91 -4.65
CA ASP A 71 -1.00 10.24 -4.11
C ASP A 71 -1.23 10.19 -2.59
N ALA A 72 -1.92 9.17 -2.07
CA ALA A 72 -2.05 8.98 -0.63
C ALA A 72 -0.70 8.76 0.05
N PHE A 73 0.14 7.89 -0.51
CA PHE A 73 1.50 7.66 -0.02
C PHE A 73 2.29 8.97 0.06
N VAL A 74 2.29 9.77 -1.02
CA VAL A 74 3.01 11.05 -1.07
C VAL A 74 2.44 12.06 -0.08
N ARG A 75 1.12 12.11 0.10
CA ARG A 75 0.49 13.02 1.10
C ARG A 75 0.94 12.72 2.52
N HIS A 76 1.06 11.45 2.90
CA HIS A 76 1.39 11.04 4.27
C HIS A 76 2.89 11.04 4.57
N PHE A 77 3.73 10.71 3.58
CA PHE A 77 5.19 10.68 3.76
C PHE A 77 5.92 11.93 3.26
N GLY A 78 5.25 12.81 2.52
CA GLY A 78 5.85 14.01 1.94
C GLY A 78 6.81 13.75 0.77
N GLY A 79 6.87 12.51 0.26
CA GLY A 79 7.78 12.10 -0.80
C GLY A 79 7.30 10.83 -1.51
N THR A 80 7.93 10.53 -2.64
CA THR A 80 7.62 9.32 -3.44
C THR A 80 8.35 8.07 -2.96
N GLU A 81 9.19 8.22 -1.94
CA GLU A 81 10.03 7.17 -1.38
C GLU A 81 10.26 7.39 0.12
N ILE A 82 10.45 6.29 0.84
CA ILE A 82 10.81 6.27 2.25
C ILE A 82 11.73 5.08 2.53
N ASP A 83 12.60 5.19 3.53
CA ASP A 83 13.30 4.02 4.05
C ASP A 83 12.27 3.07 4.69
N ALA A 84 12.32 1.79 4.34
CA ALA A 84 11.46 0.75 4.88
C ALA A 84 11.50 0.68 6.41
N ALA A 85 12.63 1.04 7.03
CA ALA A 85 12.76 1.08 8.49
C ALA A 85 11.94 2.20 9.15
N LEU A 86 11.45 3.17 8.35
CA LEU A 86 10.64 4.30 8.78
C LEU A 86 9.15 4.14 8.43
N LEU A 87 8.77 3.04 7.76
CA LEU A 87 7.37 2.65 7.63
C LEU A 87 6.77 2.46 9.01
#